data_AF-A0A8T5N347-F1
#
_entry.id   AF-A0A8T5N347-F1
#
_cell.length_a   1.000
_cell.length_b   1.000
_cell.length_c   1.000
_cell.angle_alpha   90.00
_cell.angle_beta   90.00
_cell.angle_gamma   90.00
#
_symmetry.space_group_name_H-M   'P 1'
#
loop_
_entity.id
_entity.type
_entity.pdbx_description
1 polymer ?
#
loop_
_entity_poly.entity_id
_entity_poly.type
_entity_poly.pdbx_seq_one_letter_code
_entity_poly.pdbx_strand_id
1 'polypeptide(L)'
;NSYSNATVFSAILESGNTTKTENWTCGLRVYDGDEYSDWVNSSKLEIRDNPSAYKFAVKNSSGDNVASIDDVGNMFLKESVYESQGSLSPGDNSFIIRDSSSANVAYFNSAGSLFLLGIVSESAAMSPVGYNLELRNSTGSLVAYFDDEGNLKLKGVSYENYASP
;
A
#
# COMPACT_ATOMS: atom_id res chain seq x y z
N ASN A 1 12.23 42.51 -3.11
CA ASN A 1 12.79 41.59 -4.12
C ASN A 1 11.89 41.61 -5.34
N SER A 2 12.35 42.12 -6.47
CA SER A 2 11.68 41.95 -7.78
C SER A 2 12.49 40.95 -8.60
N TYR A 3 11.82 39.93 -9.13
CA TYR A 3 12.43 38.88 -9.97
C TYR A 3 12.05 39.12 -11.43
N SER A 4 12.89 38.71 -12.38
CA SER A 4 12.57 38.86 -13.81
C SER A 4 11.38 37.99 -14.20
N ASN A 5 10.64 38.37 -15.24
CA ASN A 5 9.61 37.51 -15.80
C ASN A 5 10.18 36.12 -16.15
N ALA A 6 9.38 35.07 -15.97
CA ALA A 6 9.76 33.67 -16.15
C ALA A 6 10.91 33.17 -15.24
N THR A 7 11.13 33.81 -14.09
CA THR A 7 12.06 33.27 -13.07
C THR A 7 11.55 31.93 -12.56
N VAL A 8 12.42 30.90 -12.59
CA VAL A 8 12.16 29.59 -12.00
C VAL A 8 12.58 29.62 -10.53
N PHE A 9 11.68 29.19 -9.65
CA PHE A 9 11.99 28.96 -8.24
C PHE A 9 12.13 27.46 -8.00
N SER A 10 13.22 27.05 -7.37
CA SER A 10 13.44 25.67 -6.96
C SER A 10 13.90 25.62 -5.51
N ALA A 11 13.30 24.73 -4.74
CA ALA A 11 13.80 24.32 -3.44
C ALA A 11 14.08 22.82 -3.50
N ILE A 12 15.26 22.41 -3.05
CA ILE A 12 15.64 20.99 -2.94
C ILE A 12 15.59 20.65 -1.45
N LEU A 13 14.75 19.69 -1.08
CA LEU A 13 14.75 19.12 0.25
C LEU A 13 15.52 17.81 0.22
N GLU A 14 16.45 17.67 1.15
CA GLU A 14 17.17 16.41 1.35
C GLU A 14 16.27 15.38 2.02
N SER A 15 16.58 14.10 1.81
CA SER A 15 15.81 12.98 2.37
C SER A 15 15.63 13.02 3.89
N GLY A 16 16.56 13.63 4.62
CA GLY A 16 16.44 13.84 6.07
C GLY A 16 15.34 14.82 6.50
N ASN A 17 14.82 15.64 5.58
CA ASN A 17 13.69 16.54 5.81
C ASN A 17 12.38 15.97 5.26
N THR A 18 12.38 14.74 4.74
CA THR A 18 11.19 14.08 4.23
C THR A 18 10.81 12.90 5.09
N THR A 19 9.57 12.83 5.55
CA THR A 19 9.03 11.61 6.15
C THR A 19 8.05 10.94 5.18
N LYS A 20 8.06 9.61 5.16
CA LYS A 20 7.09 8.82 4.41
C LYS A 20 5.67 9.15 4.91
N THR A 21 4.69 8.99 4.02
CA THR A 21 3.25 9.22 4.25
C THR A 21 2.84 10.64 4.67
N GLU A 22 3.80 11.58 4.79
CA GLU A 22 3.49 13.00 4.97
C GLU A 22 2.87 13.60 3.71
N ASN A 23 1.97 14.56 3.95
CA ASN A 23 1.39 15.37 2.89
C ASN A 23 2.35 16.50 2.54
N TRP A 24 2.95 16.42 1.36
CA TRP A 24 3.76 17.48 0.78
C TRP A 24 2.90 18.33 -0.14
N THR A 25 2.91 19.64 0.10
CA THR A 25 2.23 20.61 -0.76
C THR A 25 3.16 21.79 -1.03
N CYS A 26 3.36 22.13 -2.30
CA CYS A 26 3.90 23.42 -2.70
C CYS A 26 2.77 24.45 -2.67
N GLY A 27 2.95 25.52 -1.89
CA GLY A 27 2.05 26.67 -1.84
C GLY A 27 2.71 27.90 -2.46
N LEU A 28 1.95 28.69 -3.21
CA LEU A 28 2.38 29.97 -3.77
C LEU A 28 1.33 31.05 -3.49
N ARG A 29 1.79 32.27 -3.24
CA ARG A 29 0.99 33.50 -3.28
C ARG A 29 1.78 34.57 -4.03
N VAL A 30 1.08 35.50 -4.65
CA VAL A 30 1.68 36.60 -5.42
C VAL A 30 1.45 37.94 -4.71
N TYR A 31 2.37 38.89 -4.89
CA TYR A 31 2.25 40.27 -4.38
C TYR A 31 2.33 41.21 -5.56
N ASP A 32 1.37 42.11 -5.69
CA ASP A 32 1.27 43.02 -6.84
C ASP A 32 1.88 44.41 -6.60
N GLY A 33 2.32 44.69 -5.38
CA GLY A 33 2.84 46.01 -4.98
C GLY A 33 2.07 46.61 -3.82
N ASP A 34 0.79 46.22 -3.65
CA ASP A 34 -0.10 46.72 -2.61
C ASP A 34 -0.58 45.58 -1.69
N GLU A 35 -0.99 44.44 -2.24
CA GLU A 35 -1.56 43.33 -1.48
C GLU A 35 -1.05 41.95 -1.93
N TYR A 36 -1.09 40.98 -1.03
CA TYR A 36 -0.82 39.57 -1.36
C TYR A 36 -2.12 38.87 -1.76
N SER A 37 -2.04 38.00 -2.77
CA SER A 37 -3.12 37.01 -3.00
C SER A 37 -3.24 36.04 -1.82
N ASP A 38 -4.36 35.32 -1.79
CA ASP A 38 -4.46 34.09 -1.01
C ASP A 38 -3.39 33.08 -1.44
N TRP A 39 -3.04 32.19 -0.51
CA TRP A 39 -2.19 31.04 -0.81
C TRP A 39 -2.96 30.05 -1.69
N VAL A 40 -2.34 29.65 -2.79
CA VAL A 40 -2.81 28.54 -3.63
C VAL A 40 -1.86 27.37 -3.44
N ASN A 41 -2.42 26.23 -3.05
CA ASN A 41 -1.66 24.99 -2.88
C ASN A 41 -1.78 24.09 -4.11
N SER A 42 -0.69 23.38 -4.41
CA SER A 42 -0.68 22.23 -5.31
C SER A 42 -1.53 21.07 -4.76
N SER A 43 -1.82 20.09 -5.61
CA SER A 43 -2.37 18.81 -5.18
C SER A 43 -1.42 18.12 -4.18
N LYS A 44 -2.00 17.29 -3.31
CA LYS A 44 -1.25 16.49 -2.34
C LYS A 44 -0.22 15.59 -3.03
N LEU A 45 1.03 15.68 -2.59
CA LEU A 45 2.12 14.78 -2.93
C LEU A 45 2.46 13.94 -1.70
N GLU A 46 2.68 12.63 -1.87
CA GLU A 46 3.12 11.74 -0.81
C GLU A 46 4.40 11.03 -1.22
N ILE A 47 5.31 10.85 -0.26
CA ILE A 47 6.46 9.95 -0.40
C ILE A 47 6.04 8.61 0.19
N ARG A 48 6.02 7.57 -0.66
CA ARG A 48 5.64 6.20 -0.29
C ARG A 48 6.82 5.26 -0.41
N ASP A 49 6.74 4.12 0.27
CA ASP A 49 7.70 3.04 0.06
C ASP A 49 7.50 2.39 -1.30
N ASN A 50 8.59 1.87 -1.85
CA ASN A 50 8.54 1.00 -3.01
C ASN A 50 8.56 -0.45 -2.56
N PRO A 51 7.78 -1.34 -3.22
CA PRO A 51 7.88 -2.76 -2.97
C PRO A 51 9.30 -3.24 -3.22
N SER A 52 9.83 -4.09 -2.34
CA SER A 52 11.10 -4.78 -2.57
C SER A 52 11.10 -5.56 -3.89
N ALA A 53 12.28 -5.76 -4.46
CA ALA A 53 12.45 -6.66 -5.61
C ALA A 53 12.14 -8.12 -5.24
N TYR A 54 12.26 -8.48 -3.97
CA TYR A 54 11.90 -9.81 -3.46
C TYR A 54 10.50 -9.75 -2.84
N LYS A 55 9.51 -10.29 -3.55
CA LYS A 55 8.11 -10.24 -3.13
C LYS A 55 7.30 -11.41 -3.66
N PHE A 56 6.26 -11.77 -2.92
CA PHE A 56 5.14 -12.51 -3.46
C PHE A 56 4.22 -11.52 -4.16
N ALA A 57 3.84 -11.80 -5.41
CA ALA A 57 2.99 -10.91 -6.20
C ALA A 57 1.81 -11.68 -6.83
N VAL A 58 0.62 -11.08 -6.75
CA VAL A 58 -0.56 -11.49 -7.51
C VAL A 58 -0.58 -10.68 -8.80
N LYS A 59 -0.74 -11.37 -9.92
CA LYS A 59 -0.78 -10.76 -11.25
C LYS A 59 -2.15 -10.88 -11.88
N ASN A 60 -2.52 -9.88 -12.67
CA ASN A 60 -3.69 -9.98 -13.54
C ASN A 60 -3.37 -10.80 -14.81
N SER A 61 -4.38 -10.98 -15.66
CA SER A 61 -4.24 -11.70 -16.95
C SER A 61 -3.31 -11.02 -17.96
N SER A 62 -3.01 -9.73 -17.78
CA SER A 62 -2.06 -8.97 -18.61
C SER A 62 -0.61 -9.13 -18.13
N GLY A 63 -0.40 -9.76 -16.97
CA GLY A 63 0.91 -9.99 -16.37
C GLY A 63 1.37 -8.88 -15.42
N ASP A 64 0.55 -7.85 -15.21
CA ASP A 64 0.85 -6.76 -14.27
C ASP A 64 0.63 -7.23 -12.84
N ASN A 65 1.50 -6.81 -11.92
CA ASN A 65 1.25 -6.97 -10.49
C ASN A 65 0.06 -6.09 -10.08
N VAL A 66 -0.87 -6.67 -9.32
CA VAL A 66 -2.03 -5.96 -8.76
C VAL A 66 -2.05 -5.97 -7.23
N ALA A 67 -1.32 -6.90 -6.63
CA ALA A 67 -1.06 -6.95 -5.20
C ALA A 67 0.32 -7.56 -4.95
N SER A 68 0.99 -7.17 -3.88
CA SER A 68 2.20 -7.83 -3.43
C SER A 68 2.40 -7.76 -1.93
N ILE A 69 3.18 -8.70 -1.40
CA ILE A 69 3.75 -8.65 -0.06
C ILE A 69 5.25 -8.88 -0.19
N ASP A 70 6.04 -7.94 0.31
CA ASP A 70 7.49 -7.93 0.15
C ASP A 70 8.24 -8.71 1.25
N ASP A 71 9.56 -8.83 1.10
CA ASP A 71 10.44 -9.58 1.99
C ASP A 71 10.70 -8.92 3.36
N VAL A 72 10.13 -7.74 3.61
CA VAL A 72 10.08 -7.09 4.93
C VAL A 72 8.68 -7.12 5.55
N GLY A 73 7.66 -7.51 4.78
CA GLY A 73 6.29 -7.69 5.23
C GLY A 73 5.37 -6.50 4.96
N ASN A 74 5.76 -5.58 4.09
CA ASN A 74 4.85 -4.55 3.58
C ASN A 74 3.95 -5.14 2.50
N MET A 75 2.68 -4.76 2.52
CA MET A 75 1.71 -5.09 1.49
C MET A 75 1.46 -3.88 0.58
N PHE A 76 1.36 -4.11 -0.72
CA PHE A 76 1.03 -3.09 -1.71
C PHE A 76 -0.17 -3.58 -2.52
N LEU A 77 -1.19 -2.74 -2.65
CA LEU A 77 -2.44 -3.03 -3.36
C LEU A 77 -2.70 -1.95 -4.38
N LYS A 78 -3.10 -2.36 -5.58
CA LYS A 78 -3.54 -1.42 -6.61
C LYS A 78 -4.83 -0.71 -6.21
N GLU A 79 -5.67 -1.38 -5.43
CA GLU A 79 -6.93 -0.86 -4.94
C GLU A 79 -6.93 -0.90 -3.40
N SER A 80 -8.04 -1.30 -2.78
CA SER A 80 -8.29 -1.22 -1.33
C SER A 80 -8.44 -2.57 -0.62
N VAL A 81 -8.40 -2.52 0.70
CA VAL A 81 -8.72 -3.63 1.61
C VAL A 81 -10.19 -3.56 2.04
N TYR A 82 -10.86 -4.71 2.07
CA TYR A 82 -12.22 -4.88 2.57
C TYR A 82 -12.25 -5.97 3.65
N GLU A 83 -12.24 -5.53 4.90
CA GLU A 83 -12.17 -6.39 6.09
C GLU A 83 -13.55 -6.79 6.61
N SER A 84 -13.59 -7.78 7.52
CA SER A 84 -14.79 -8.19 8.26
C SER A 84 -16.00 -8.46 7.37
N GLN A 85 -15.76 -9.04 6.19
CA GLN A 85 -16.82 -9.33 5.24
C GLN A 85 -17.71 -10.45 5.79
N GLY A 86 -19.04 -10.32 5.65
CA GLY A 86 -19.96 -11.37 6.09
C GLY A 86 -19.93 -12.63 5.21
N SER A 87 -19.45 -12.50 3.97
CA SER A 87 -19.28 -13.60 3.02
C SER A 87 -18.32 -13.19 1.91
N LEU A 88 -17.64 -14.15 1.29
CA LEU A 88 -16.74 -13.90 0.17
C LEU A 88 -17.24 -14.55 -1.12
N SER A 89 -17.41 -13.74 -2.16
CA SER A 89 -17.77 -14.17 -3.51
C SER A 89 -16.65 -13.74 -4.48
N PRO A 90 -15.53 -14.49 -4.55
CA PRO A 90 -14.44 -14.16 -5.44
C PRO A 90 -14.91 -14.28 -6.90
N GLY A 91 -14.66 -13.23 -7.69
CA GLY A 91 -14.87 -13.25 -9.14
C GLY A 91 -13.77 -14.01 -9.87
N ASP A 92 -13.92 -14.12 -11.20
CA ASP A 92 -12.95 -14.80 -12.05
C ASP A 92 -11.53 -14.21 -11.92
N ASN A 93 -10.53 -15.07 -12.08
CA ASN A 93 -9.10 -14.72 -12.00
C ASN A 93 -8.65 -14.14 -10.64
N SER A 94 -9.36 -14.46 -9.56
CA SER A 94 -8.95 -14.10 -8.21
C SER A 94 -7.90 -15.09 -7.65
N PHE A 95 -6.98 -14.59 -6.83
CA PHE A 95 -6.17 -15.45 -5.96
C PHE A 95 -6.96 -15.70 -4.67
N ILE A 96 -7.39 -16.94 -4.46
CA ILE A 96 -8.32 -17.30 -3.39
C ILE A 96 -7.58 -18.09 -2.31
N ILE A 97 -7.77 -17.67 -1.06
CA ILE A 97 -7.27 -18.33 0.15
C ILE A 97 -8.45 -19.04 0.81
N ARG A 98 -8.27 -20.32 1.11
CA ARG A 98 -9.29 -21.18 1.71
C ARG A 98 -8.79 -21.83 2.98
N ASP A 99 -9.70 -22.05 3.91
CA ASP A 99 -9.44 -22.83 5.11
C ASP A 99 -9.38 -24.34 4.82
N SER A 100 -9.17 -25.12 5.88
CA SER A 100 -9.16 -26.59 5.81
C SER A 100 -10.52 -27.21 5.45
N SER A 101 -11.62 -26.45 5.60
CA SER A 101 -12.97 -26.86 5.21
C SER A 101 -13.30 -26.53 3.75
N SER A 102 -12.36 -25.94 3.01
CA SER A 102 -12.51 -25.41 1.65
C SER A 102 -13.41 -24.17 1.54
N ALA A 103 -13.73 -23.51 2.65
CA ALA A 103 -14.41 -22.23 2.66
C ALA A 103 -13.43 -21.11 2.28
N ASN A 104 -13.90 -20.12 1.51
CA ASN A 104 -13.09 -18.94 1.18
C ASN A 104 -12.98 -18.05 2.42
N VAL A 105 -11.76 -17.68 2.80
CA VAL A 105 -11.49 -16.84 3.98
C VAL A 105 -10.84 -15.51 3.63
N ALA A 106 -10.14 -15.44 2.49
CA ALA A 106 -9.68 -14.22 1.88
C ALA A 106 -9.48 -14.39 0.37
N TYR A 107 -9.48 -13.30 -0.39
CA TYR A 107 -9.05 -13.32 -1.78
C TYR A 107 -8.53 -11.96 -2.25
N PHE A 108 -7.57 -11.99 -3.18
CA PHE A 108 -7.22 -10.83 -4.00
C PHE A 108 -7.98 -10.94 -5.33
N ASN A 109 -8.74 -9.90 -5.69
CA ASN A 109 -9.41 -9.87 -6.98
C ASN A 109 -8.44 -9.49 -8.11
N SER A 110 -8.89 -9.62 -9.35
CA SER A 110 -8.08 -9.29 -10.54
C SER A 110 -7.79 -7.79 -10.70
N ALA A 111 -8.49 -6.91 -9.99
CA ALA A 111 -8.23 -5.47 -9.96
C ALA A 111 -7.12 -5.09 -8.95
N GLY A 112 -6.88 -5.91 -7.93
CA GLY A 112 -5.89 -5.66 -6.88
C GLY A 112 -6.49 -5.22 -5.54
N SER A 113 -7.77 -5.48 -5.30
CA SER A 113 -8.38 -5.35 -3.97
C SER A 113 -8.21 -6.63 -3.17
N LEU A 114 -8.05 -6.50 -1.85
CA LEU A 114 -8.06 -7.62 -0.90
C LEU A 114 -9.42 -7.66 -0.18
N PHE A 115 -10.06 -8.81 -0.13
CA PHE A 115 -11.27 -9.05 0.66
C PHE A 115 -11.01 -10.18 1.65
N LEU A 116 -11.46 -10.03 2.89
CA LEU A 116 -11.22 -11.01 3.94
C LEU A 116 -12.38 -11.08 4.94
N LEU A 117 -12.63 -12.28 5.48
CA LEU A 117 -13.58 -12.48 6.57
C LEU A 117 -13.05 -11.86 7.88
N GLY A 118 -11.73 -11.89 8.08
CA GLY A 118 -11.05 -11.34 9.24
C GLY A 118 -10.61 -9.89 9.05
N ILE A 119 -9.49 -9.54 9.71
CA ILE A 119 -8.86 -8.21 9.65
C ILE A 119 -7.37 -8.30 9.24
N VAL A 120 -6.84 -7.21 8.71
CA VAL A 120 -5.42 -6.93 8.53
C VAL A 120 -4.88 -6.36 9.83
N SER A 121 -3.75 -6.87 10.30
CA SER A 121 -3.00 -6.27 11.40
C SER A 121 -1.59 -5.95 10.94
N GLU A 122 -1.25 -4.67 10.99
CA GLU A 122 0.04 -4.13 10.60
C GLU A 122 1.01 -4.07 11.78
N SER A 123 2.31 -4.07 11.49
CA SER A 123 3.37 -4.11 12.50
C SER A 123 3.15 -5.22 13.54
N ALA A 124 2.56 -6.33 13.08
CA ALA A 124 2.09 -7.40 13.94
C ALA A 124 3.24 -8.30 14.40
N ALA A 125 3.10 -8.89 15.59
CA ALA A 125 3.96 -9.97 16.01
C ALA A 125 3.73 -11.21 15.12
N MET A 126 4.82 -11.76 14.59
CA MET A 126 4.80 -12.95 13.73
C MET A 126 4.78 -14.21 14.58
N SER A 127 3.58 -14.57 15.08
CA SER A 127 3.36 -15.73 15.95
C SER A 127 2.16 -16.56 15.49
N PRO A 128 2.24 -17.18 14.29
CA PRO A 128 1.15 -17.99 13.77
C PRO A 128 0.89 -19.22 14.66
N VAL A 129 -0.39 -19.55 14.83
CA VAL A 129 -0.86 -20.79 15.47
C VAL A 129 -1.72 -21.56 14.46
N GLY A 130 -1.73 -22.89 14.54
CA GLY A 130 -2.53 -23.70 13.61
C GLY A 130 -1.98 -23.73 12.18
N TYR A 131 -2.88 -23.85 11.20
CA TYR A 131 -2.55 -23.95 9.77
C TYR A 131 -2.67 -22.59 9.09
N ASN A 132 -1.57 -22.09 8.54
CA ASN A 132 -1.49 -20.73 7.99
C ASN A 132 -0.94 -20.76 6.57
N LEU A 133 -1.37 -19.79 5.74
CA LEU A 133 -0.61 -19.44 4.54
C LEU A 133 0.50 -18.48 4.96
N GLU A 134 1.71 -18.99 5.07
CA GLU A 134 2.88 -18.25 5.54
C GLU A 134 3.72 -17.70 4.39
N LEU A 135 4.11 -16.43 4.49
CA LEU A 135 5.07 -15.79 3.61
C LEU A 135 6.37 -15.58 4.37
N ARG A 136 7.46 -16.16 3.86
CA ARG A 136 8.80 -16.10 4.46
C ARG A 136 9.79 -15.48 3.48
N ASN A 137 10.72 -14.70 4.01
CA ASN A 137 11.81 -14.15 3.21
C ASN A 137 12.92 -15.18 2.95
N SER A 138 13.96 -14.77 2.22
CA SER A 138 15.09 -15.62 1.83
C SER A 138 15.89 -16.20 3.00
N THR A 139 15.79 -15.61 4.20
CA THR A 139 16.42 -16.15 5.41
C THR A 139 15.52 -17.13 6.17
N GLY A 140 14.30 -17.38 5.68
CA GLY A 140 13.29 -18.21 6.34
C GLY A 140 12.48 -17.49 7.42
N SER A 141 12.70 -16.18 7.60
CA SER A 141 11.94 -15.37 8.58
C SER A 141 10.53 -15.13 8.07
N LEU A 142 9.53 -15.27 8.95
CA LEU A 142 8.13 -14.95 8.64
C LEU A 142 7.95 -13.43 8.51
N VAL A 143 7.25 -13.00 7.45
CA VAL A 143 6.98 -11.58 7.15
C VAL A 143 5.50 -11.27 7.02
N ALA A 144 4.68 -12.26 6.68
CA ALA A 144 3.23 -12.18 6.73
C ALA A 144 2.63 -13.56 6.85
N TYR A 145 1.40 -13.65 7.34
CA TYR A 145 0.60 -14.87 7.21
C TYR A 145 -0.90 -14.59 7.19
N PHE A 146 -1.65 -15.50 6.56
CA PHE A 146 -3.09 -15.60 6.71
C PHE A 146 -3.44 -16.79 7.60
N ASP A 147 -4.34 -16.59 8.57
CA ASP A 147 -4.89 -17.66 9.41
C ASP A 147 -6.17 -18.28 8.80
N ASP A 148 -6.70 -19.32 9.44
CA ASP A 148 -7.89 -20.03 9.00
C ASP A 148 -9.20 -19.30 9.29
N GLU A 149 -9.18 -18.22 10.08
CA GLU A 149 -10.30 -17.28 10.19
C GLU A 149 -10.27 -16.16 9.15
N GLY A 150 -9.21 -16.07 8.34
CA GLY A 150 -9.05 -15.07 7.29
C GLY A 150 -8.49 -13.75 7.77
N ASN A 151 -7.83 -13.69 8.93
CA ASN A 151 -7.02 -12.53 9.30
C ASN A 151 -5.70 -12.54 8.52
N LEU A 152 -5.22 -11.36 8.15
CA LEU A 152 -3.89 -11.15 7.60
C LEU A 152 -3.02 -10.47 8.66
N LYS A 153 -1.88 -11.06 9.01
CA LYS A 153 -0.86 -10.40 9.82
C LYS A 153 0.30 -9.97 8.93
N LEU A 154 0.67 -8.70 9.00
CA LEU A 154 1.82 -8.12 8.31
C LEU A 154 2.87 -7.71 9.34
N LYS A 155 4.12 -8.09 9.10
CA LYS A 155 5.25 -7.55 9.86
C LYS A 155 5.48 -6.06 9.55
N GLY A 156 5.17 -5.65 8.32
CA GLY A 156 5.18 -4.26 7.86
C GLY A 156 3.78 -3.65 7.86
N VAL A 157 3.52 -2.75 6.91
CA VAL A 157 2.26 -2.00 6.76
C VAL A 157 1.61 -2.22 5.38
N SER A 158 0.36 -1.80 5.21
CA SER A 158 -0.38 -1.83 3.96
C SER A 158 -0.33 -0.49 3.22
N TYR A 159 -0.12 -0.54 1.91
CA TYR A 159 -0.21 0.60 1.00
C TYR A 159 -1.29 0.34 -0.05
N GLU A 160 -2.40 1.07 0.04
CA GLU A 160 -3.51 1.00 -0.91
C GLU A 160 -3.40 2.05 -2.02
N ASN A 161 -4.13 1.85 -3.12
CA ASN A 161 -4.09 2.72 -4.30
C ASN A 161 -2.66 2.91 -4.84
N TYR A 162 -1.88 1.84 -4.81
CA TYR A 162 -0.48 1.84 -5.21
C TYR A 162 -0.35 1.53 -6.71
N ALA A 163 0.22 2.46 -7.48
CA ALA A 163 0.21 2.36 -8.95
C ALA A 163 0.94 1.14 -9.51
N SER A 164 1.99 0.66 -8.83
CA SER A 164 2.84 -0.45 -9.28
C SER A 164 3.21 -1.41 -8.13
N PRO A 165 2.27 -2.27 -7.67
CA PRO A 165 2.47 -3.17 -6.55
C PRO A 165 3.61 -4.19 -6.74
#